data_AF-A0A0B1S6V5-F1
#
_entry.id   AF-A0A0B1S6V5-F1
#
_cell.length_a   1.000
_cell.length_b   1.000
_cell.length_c   1.000
_cell.angle_alpha   90.00
_cell.angle_beta   90.00
_cell.angle_gamma   90.00
#
_symmetry.space_group_name_H-M   'P 1'
#
loop_
_entity.id
_entity.type
_entity.pdbx_description
1 polymer ?
#
loop_
_entity_poly.entity_id
_entity_poly.type
_entity_poly.pdbx_seq_one_letter_code
_entity_poly.pdbx_strand_id
1 'polypeptide(L)'
;MFETLTNSKIQEQGESNLRNVFFSERAVNCDDRYSEASCMFIYTTAVREGSIIDRSIRCFRVRYPNAIRVNDNLVAIAIKTCPRTCGYCCLTPEYNCKNKASKFPNFSGAKQGNNFAISDPRINCAKVTKWMCKSQLWRNILIDDCPNICGFCMA
;
A
#
# COMPACT_ATOMS: atom_id res chain seq x y z
N MET A 1 40.35 -41.27 -3.71
CA MET A 1 39.91 -41.43 -2.30
C MET A 1 39.50 -40.03 -1.83
N PHE A 2 38.41 -39.49 -2.38
CA PHE A 2 37.04 -39.57 -1.87
C PHE A 2 36.98 -39.36 -0.35
N GLU A 3 36.29 -38.29 0.05
CA GLU A 3 35.09 -38.48 0.87
C GLU A 3 34.02 -37.44 0.52
N THR A 4 32.96 -37.93 -0.11
CA THR A 4 31.61 -37.38 -0.12
C THR A 4 30.78 -38.24 0.83
N LEU A 5 30.19 -37.63 1.85
CA LEU A 5 28.96 -38.08 2.54
C LEU A 5 28.26 -36.82 3.11
N THR A 6 26.97 -36.53 2.98
CA THR A 6 25.83 -36.98 2.16
C THR A 6 24.69 -35.98 2.41
N ASN A 7 23.81 -35.77 1.43
CA ASN A 7 22.47 -35.21 1.62
C ASN A 7 21.70 -36.04 2.66
N SER A 8 21.42 -35.49 3.85
CA SER A 8 20.20 -35.72 4.65
C SER A 8 20.41 -35.36 6.13
N LYS A 9 20.14 -34.09 6.49
CA LYS A 9 19.23 -33.70 7.59
C LYS A 9 19.31 -32.19 7.85
N ILE A 10 18.23 -31.51 7.46
CA ILE A 10 17.70 -30.27 8.07
C ILE A 10 18.52 -29.02 7.69
N GLN A 11 18.22 -28.28 6.62
CA GLN A 11 17.00 -27.46 6.42
C GLN A 11 16.49 -26.80 7.71
N GLU A 12 17.11 -25.68 8.11
CA GLU A 12 16.33 -24.47 8.39
C GLU A 12 16.99 -23.30 7.65
N GLN A 13 16.24 -22.79 6.69
CA GLN A 13 16.66 -21.88 5.65
C GLN A 13 16.87 -20.47 6.15
N GLY A 14 17.73 -19.71 5.47
CA GLY A 14 17.77 -18.27 5.66
C GLY A 14 18.88 -17.53 4.93
N GLU A 15 19.20 -17.89 3.68
CA GLU A 15 19.86 -16.96 2.78
C GLU A 15 18.97 -15.72 2.63
N SER A 16 19.26 -14.67 3.39
CA SER A 16 18.51 -13.41 3.34
C SER A 16 18.86 -12.66 2.06
N ASN A 17 18.14 -13.03 1.00
CA ASN A 17 17.87 -12.19 -0.17
C ASN A 17 17.73 -10.72 0.28
N LEU A 18 18.63 -9.84 -0.16
CA LEU A 18 18.51 -8.39 -0.04
C LEU A 18 17.30 -7.92 -0.87
N ARG A 19 16.09 -8.10 -0.33
CA ARG A 19 14.89 -7.44 -0.86
C ARG A 19 14.98 -5.98 -0.45
N ASN A 20 15.42 -5.13 -1.38
CA ASN A 20 15.16 -3.70 -1.25
C ASN A 20 13.65 -3.50 -1.10
N VAL A 21 13.22 -2.96 0.04
CA VAL A 21 11.82 -2.65 0.31
C VAL A 21 11.56 -1.24 -0.20
N PHE A 22 10.73 -1.12 -1.22
CA PHE A 22 10.37 0.15 -1.83
C PHE A 22 8.95 0.58 -1.42
N PHE A 23 8.68 1.88 -1.45
CA PHE A 23 7.32 2.38 -1.28
C PHE A 23 6.49 2.12 -2.53
N SER A 24 5.33 1.49 -2.34
CA SER A 24 4.34 1.30 -3.41
C SER A 24 3.58 2.58 -3.71
N GLU A 25 2.96 2.66 -4.89
CA GLU A 25 2.04 3.76 -5.25
C GLU A 25 1.00 4.01 -4.16
N ARG A 26 0.43 2.95 -3.59
CA ARG A 26 -0.60 3.03 -2.54
C ARG A 26 -0.14 3.74 -1.27
N ALA A 27 1.17 3.82 -1.02
CA ALA A 27 1.69 4.59 0.12
C ALA A 27 1.58 6.11 -0.11
N VAL A 28 1.49 6.56 -1.37
CA VAL A 28 1.56 7.99 -1.77
C VAL A 28 0.43 8.42 -2.72
N ASN A 29 -0.61 7.60 -2.91
CA ASN A 29 -1.71 7.84 -3.87
C ASN A 29 -2.86 8.73 -3.34
N CYS A 30 -2.71 9.28 -2.15
CA CYS A 30 -3.61 10.28 -1.57
C CYS A 30 -2.94 11.65 -1.57
N ASP A 31 -3.69 12.69 -1.23
CA ASP A 31 -3.13 14.01 -0.96
C ASP A 31 -2.96 14.22 0.56
N ASP A 32 -2.00 15.06 0.92
CA ASP A 32 -1.87 15.54 2.31
C ASP A 32 -3.04 16.46 2.67
N ARG A 33 -3.42 16.50 3.95
CA ARG A 33 -4.47 17.42 4.43
C ARG A 33 -3.93 18.83 4.66
N TYR A 34 -2.64 18.95 4.95
CA TYR A 34 -1.93 20.23 4.98
C TYR A 34 -1.19 20.49 3.68
N SER A 35 -0.79 21.75 3.48
CA SER A 35 0.03 22.13 2.33
C SER A 35 1.36 21.38 2.34
N GLU A 36 1.93 21.18 1.15
CA GLU A 36 3.26 20.56 1.01
C GLU A 36 4.31 21.26 1.88
N ALA A 37 4.30 22.60 1.91
CA ALA A 37 5.22 23.38 2.74
C ALA A 37 5.05 23.09 4.24
N SER A 38 3.82 22.96 4.73
CA SER A 38 3.54 22.62 6.13
C SER A 38 3.98 21.20 6.47
N CYS A 39 3.68 20.23 5.60
CA CYS A 39 4.10 18.85 5.81
C CYS A 39 5.62 18.71 5.76
N MET A 40 6.30 19.43 4.85
CA MET A 40 7.77 19.46 4.79
C MET A 40 8.39 20.17 5.99
N PHE A 41 7.76 21.22 6.53
CA PHE A 41 8.21 21.85 7.77
C PHE A 41 8.16 20.88 8.96
N ILE A 42 7.06 20.11 9.06
CA ILE A 42 6.88 19.14 10.15
C ILE A 42 7.80 17.93 9.97
N TYR A 43 7.80 17.32 8.79
CA TYR A 43 8.40 16.00 8.56
C TYR A 43 9.76 16.03 7.86
N THR A 44 10.20 17.16 7.33
CA THR A 44 11.52 17.41 6.69
C THR A 44 11.83 16.61 5.42
N THR A 45 11.24 15.43 5.25
CA THR A 45 11.46 14.54 4.10
C THR A 45 10.14 13.86 3.74
N ALA A 46 9.77 13.96 2.46
CA ALA A 46 8.64 13.23 1.90
C ALA A 46 9.07 11.90 1.29
N VAL A 47 8.27 10.87 1.54
CA VAL A 47 8.36 9.58 0.85
C VAL A 47 8.00 9.72 -0.63
N ARG A 48 8.60 8.89 -1.47
CA ARG A 48 8.28 8.79 -2.90
C ARG A 48 8.09 7.34 -3.31
N GLU A 49 7.19 7.10 -4.26
CA GLU A 49 7.03 5.80 -4.90
C GLU A 49 8.35 5.29 -5.48
N GLY A 50 8.61 3.99 -5.34
CA GLY A 50 9.81 3.34 -5.86
C GLY A 50 11.10 3.73 -5.12
N SER A 51 11.02 4.61 -4.11
CA SER A 51 12.17 4.99 -3.30
C SER A 51 12.43 3.96 -2.20
N ILE A 52 13.71 3.84 -1.82
CA ILE A 52 14.17 3.13 -0.62
C ILE A 52 14.41 4.07 0.57
N ILE A 53 14.29 5.38 0.36
CA ILE A 53 14.47 6.37 1.42
C ILE A 53 13.29 6.25 2.38
N ASP A 54 13.57 5.78 3.60
CA ASP A 54 12.55 5.60 4.63
C ASP A 54 11.93 6.93 5.06
N ARG A 55 10.80 6.82 5.75
CA ARG A 55 10.06 7.94 6.34
C ARG A 55 10.96 8.74 7.26
N SER A 56 10.68 10.04 7.35
CA SER A 56 11.20 10.83 8.46
C SER A 56 10.89 10.17 9.80
N ILE A 57 11.85 10.19 10.73
CA ILE A 57 11.63 9.67 12.09
C ILE A 57 10.44 10.36 12.76
N ARG A 58 10.11 11.59 12.36
CA ARG A 58 8.98 12.37 12.89
C ARG A 58 7.62 11.78 12.50
N CYS A 59 7.56 10.94 11.47
CA CYS A 59 6.33 10.26 11.07
C CYS A 59 5.90 9.15 12.05
N PHE A 60 6.82 8.61 12.87
CA PHE A 60 6.52 7.40 13.65
C PHE A 60 7.31 7.22 14.95
N ARG A 61 8.34 8.02 15.23
CA ARG A 61 9.19 7.86 16.42
C ARG A 61 9.28 9.15 17.24
N VAL A 62 9.27 8.98 18.56
CA VAL A 62 9.62 10.03 19.52
C VAL A 62 11.02 9.79 20.05
N ARG A 63 11.78 10.88 20.24
CA ARG A 63 13.08 10.85 20.92
C ARG A 63 12.88 11.17 22.40
N TYR A 64 13.16 10.20 23.26
CA TYR A 64 13.28 10.34 24.70
C TYR A 64 14.76 10.44 25.09
N PRO A 65 15.10 10.89 26.31
CA PRO A 65 16.49 11.03 26.74
C PRO A 65 17.36 9.79 26.52
N ASN A 66 16.82 8.59 26.72
CA ASN A 66 17.56 7.32 26.67
C ASN A 66 17.09 6.36 25.55
N ALA A 67 16.19 6.80 24.68
CA ALA A 67 15.52 5.90 23.75
C ALA A 67 14.88 6.61 22.56
N ILE A 68 14.90 5.96 21.40
CA ILE A 68 14.00 6.27 20.30
C ILE A 68 13.03 5.09 20.18
N ARG A 69 11.73 5.39 20.21
CA ARG A 69 10.67 4.37 20.18
C ARG A 69 9.60 4.79 19.20
N VAL A 70 8.96 3.79 18.60
CA VAL A 70 7.75 4.00 17.81
C VAL A 70 6.65 4.53 18.72
N ASN A 71 5.88 5.49 18.23
CA ASN A 71 4.75 6.05 18.94
C ASN A 71 3.53 6.02 18.02
N ASP A 72 2.53 5.21 18.37
CA ASP A 72 1.34 5.00 17.54
C ASP A 72 0.49 6.27 17.40
N ASN A 73 0.52 7.17 18.39
CA ASN A 73 -0.16 8.47 18.26
C ASN A 73 0.51 9.34 17.20
N LEU A 74 1.84 9.31 17.06
CA LEU A 74 2.52 10.01 15.97
C LEU A 74 2.16 9.41 14.61
N VAL A 75 2.09 8.09 14.52
CA VAL A 75 1.64 7.41 13.29
C VAL A 75 0.21 7.82 12.96
N ALA A 76 -0.70 7.84 13.94
CA ALA A 76 -2.08 8.27 13.76
C ALA A 76 -2.17 9.75 13.33
N ILE A 77 -1.35 10.64 13.90
CA ILE A 77 -1.27 12.04 13.49
C ILE A 77 -0.76 12.13 12.04
N ALA A 78 0.29 11.41 11.69
CA ALA A 78 0.83 11.39 10.33
C ALA A 78 -0.19 10.90 9.30
N ILE A 79 -0.94 9.83 9.61
CA ILE A 79 -2.06 9.33 8.79
C ILE A 79 -3.13 10.42 8.58
N LYS A 80 -3.48 11.17 9.62
CA LYS A 80 -4.56 12.16 9.56
C LYS A 80 -4.14 13.50 8.94
N THR A 81 -2.86 13.86 8.98
CA THR A 81 -2.39 15.20 8.60
C THR A 81 -1.63 15.20 7.28
N CYS A 82 -0.56 14.41 7.19
CA CYS A 82 0.30 14.33 6.01
C CYS A 82 0.57 12.88 5.58
N PRO A 83 -0.48 12.10 5.24
CA PRO A 83 -0.34 10.70 4.89
C PRO A 83 0.49 10.47 3.63
N ARG A 84 0.48 11.37 2.64
CA ARG A 84 1.31 11.22 1.44
C ARG A 84 2.77 11.46 1.78
N THR A 85 3.07 12.56 2.47
CA THR A 85 4.45 12.88 2.91
C THR A 85 5.05 11.74 3.74
N CYS A 86 4.29 11.16 4.65
CA CYS A 86 4.74 10.06 5.50
C CYS A 86 4.54 8.65 4.91
N GLY A 87 4.08 8.51 3.66
CA GLY A 87 3.92 7.19 3.02
C GLY A 87 2.91 6.28 3.72
N TYR A 88 1.78 6.85 4.14
CA TYR A 88 0.69 6.21 4.87
C TYR A 88 -0.68 6.32 4.18
N CYS A 89 -0.73 6.71 2.90
CA CYS A 89 -2.02 6.81 2.19
C CYS A 89 -2.84 5.52 2.28
N CYS A 90 -2.23 4.33 2.16
CA CYS A 90 -2.92 3.06 2.29
C CYS A 90 -3.53 2.76 3.67
N LEU A 91 -3.20 3.54 4.70
CA LEU A 91 -3.75 3.44 6.05
C LEU A 91 -4.83 4.50 6.31
N THR A 92 -5.02 5.46 5.40
CA THR A 92 -6.11 6.43 5.50
C THR A 92 -7.45 5.74 5.28
N PRO A 93 -8.52 6.14 6.00
CA PRO A 93 -9.84 5.51 5.87
C PRO A 93 -10.36 5.47 4.42
N GLU A 94 -10.11 6.51 3.64
CA GLU A 94 -10.49 6.63 2.23
C GLU A 94 -9.85 5.56 1.35
N TYR A 95 -8.66 5.09 1.71
CA TYR A 95 -7.86 4.14 0.92
C TYR A 95 -7.61 2.83 1.65
N ASN A 96 -8.31 2.53 2.76
CA ASN A 96 -8.07 1.34 3.59
C ASN A 96 -9.23 0.33 3.53
N CYS A 97 -9.62 -0.07 2.32
CA CYS A 97 -10.55 -1.15 2.05
C CYS A 97 -10.00 -2.10 0.96
N LYS A 98 -10.71 -3.18 0.65
CA LYS A 98 -10.32 -4.08 -0.46
C LYS A 98 -11.04 -3.67 -1.75
N ASN A 99 -10.34 -3.78 -2.87
CA ASN A 99 -11.00 -3.79 -4.18
C ASN A 99 -11.79 -5.09 -4.35
N LYS A 100 -12.78 -5.06 -5.24
CA LYS A 100 -13.51 -6.26 -5.64
C LYS A 100 -12.53 -7.24 -6.30
N ALA A 101 -12.43 -8.44 -5.74
CA ALA A 101 -11.47 -9.44 -6.19
C ALA A 101 -11.94 -10.10 -7.48
N SER A 102 -11.11 -10.13 -8.52
CA SER A 102 -11.36 -11.04 -9.64
C SER A 102 -11.30 -12.48 -9.14
N LYS A 103 -12.30 -13.28 -9.50
CA LYS A 103 -12.30 -14.73 -9.20
C LYS A 103 -11.28 -15.50 -10.05
N PHE A 104 -10.64 -14.84 -11.01
CA PHE A 104 -9.80 -15.42 -12.04
C PHE A 104 -8.50 -14.62 -12.26
N PRO A 105 -7.68 -14.36 -11.22
CA PRO A 105 -6.51 -13.50 -11.34
C PRO A 105 -5.42 -14.05 -12.28
N ASN A 106 -5.44 -15.35 -12.58
CA ASN A 106 -4.47 -16.04 -13.46
C ASN A 106 -5.15 -16.97 -14.48
N PHE A 107 -6.40 -16.69 -14.87
CA PHE A 107 -7.19 -17.65 -15.64
C PHE A 107 -7.68 -17.09 -16.97
N SER A 108 -7.02 -17.51 -18.04
CA SER A 108 -7.54 -17.50 -19.39
C SER A 108 -8.63 -18.57 -19.53
N GLY A 109 -9.81 -18.28 -18.97
CA GLY A 109 -11.07 -18.95 -19.25
C GLY A 109 -11.33 -20.29 -18.54
N ALA A 110 -12.34 -20.28 -17.67
CA ALA A 110 -13.30 -21.38 -17.52
C ALA A 110 -14.51 -20.91 -16.71
N LYS A 111 -15.66 -21.32 -17.22
CA LYS A 111 -16.94 -21.27 -16.54
C LYS A 111 -16.95 -22.40 -15.50
N GLN A 112 -17.27 -22.08 -14.25
CA GLN A 112 -17.79 -23.07 -13.31
C GLN A 112 -19.25 -22.75 -13.02
N GLY A 113 -20.13 -23.61 -13.54
CA GLY A 113 -21.53 -23.69 -13.13
C GLY A 113 -22.51 -22.72 -13.79
N ASN A 114 -23.79 -22.97 -13.52
CA ASN A 114 -24.97 -22.29 -14.04
C ASN A 114 -25.55 -21.23 -13.07
N ASN A 115 -24.84 -20.88 -11.99
CA ASN A 115 -25.21 -19.81 -11.05
C ASN A 115 -24.15 -18.69 -11.07
N PHE A 116 -24.43 -17.64 -11.86
CA PHE A 116 -23.49 -16.55 -12.18
C PHE A 116 -23.56 -15.42 -11.15
N ALA A 117 -22.93 -15.59 -9.99
CA ALA A 117 -22.64 -14.46 -9.11
C ALA A 117 -21.40 -13.72 -9.63
N ILE A 118 -21.62 -12.65 -10.42
CA ILE A 118 -20.57 -11.80 -11.00
C ILE A 118 -19.85 -11.03 -9.89
N SER A 119 -18.85 -11.67 -9.32
CA SER A 119 -17.90 -11.04 -8.41
C SER A 119 -16.63 -10.60 -9.15
N ASP A 120 -16.62 -10.62 -10.48
CA ASP A 120 -15.52 -10.04 -11.24
C ASP A 120 -15.67 -8.51 -11.24
N PRO A 121 -14.59 -7.74 -10.98
CA PRO A 121 -14.62 -6.32 -11.19
C PRO A 121 -14.77 -6.04 -12.70
N ARG A 122 -15.64 -5.09 -13.06
CA ARG A 122 -15.82 -4.65 -14.46
C ARG A 122 -14.54 -4.03 -15.00
N ILE A 123 -13.67 -3.57 -14.11
CA ILE A 123 -12.43 -2.89 -14.42
C ILE A 123 -11.24 -3.54 -13.69
N ASN A 124 -10.12 -3.67 -14.39
CA ASN A 124 -8.87 -4.06 -13.75
C ASN A 124 -8.33 -2.88 -12.92
N CYS A 125 -8.37 -2.99 -11.60
CA CYS A 125 -7.93 -1.93 -10.69
C CYS A 125 -6.46 -1.52 -10.87
N ALA A 126 -5.61 -2.39 -11.41
CA ALA A 126 -4.21 -2.05 -11.70
C ALA A 126 -4.04 -1.11 -12.91
N LYS A 127 -5.09 -0.94 -13.73
CA LYS A 127 -5.11 -0.02 -14.87
C LYS A 127 -5.88 1.27 -14.59
N VAL A 128 -6.47 1.41 -13.41
CA VAL A 128 -7.18 2.62 -13.00
C VAL A 128 -6.17 3.72 -12.80
N THR A 129 -6.40 4.88 -13.43
CA THR A 129 -5.52 6.04 -13.27
C THR A 129 -6.17 7.09 -12.38
N LYS A 130 -5.36 8.05 -11.91
CA LYS A 130 -5.85 9.22 -11.15
C LYS A 130 -6.90 10.06 -11.89
N TRP A 131 -6.84 10.14 -13.23
CA TRP A 131 -7.85 10.87 -14.01
C TRP A 131 -9.21 10.17 -13.92
N MET A 132 -9.22 8.83 -13.96
CA MET A 132 -10.46 8.05 -13.85
C MET A 132 -11.11 8.27 -12.48
N CYS A 133 -10.31 8.30 -11.41
CA CYS A 133 -10.81 8.60 -10.06
C CYS A 133 -11.47 9.98 -9.95
N LYS A 134 -11.09 10.96 -10.78
CA LYS A 134 -11.66 12.32 -10.80
C LYS A 134 -12.86 12.45 -11.74
N SER A 135 -13.12 11.45 -12.57
CA SER A 135 -14.18 11.51 -13.59
C SER A 135 -15.52 11.07 -13.03
N GLN A 136 -16.56 11.90 -13.23
CA GLN A 136 -17.92 11.57 -12.83
C GLN A 136 -18.48 10.34 -13.57
N LEU A 137 -18.00 10.09 -14.80
CA LEU A 137 -18.39 8.91 -15.59
C LEU A 137 -17.93 7.60 -14.94
N TRP A 138 -16.74 7.62 -14.32
CA TRP A 138 -16.14 6.42 -13.74
C TRP A 138 -16.48 6.23 -12.26
N ARG A 139 -16.93 7.29 -11.57
CA ARG A 139 -17.14 7.31 -10.12
C ARG A 139 -17.93 6.10 -9.61
N ASN A 140 -19.11 5.84 -10.16
CA ASN A 140 -19.98 4.76 -9.69
C ASN A 140 -19.34 3.37 -9.88
N ILE A 141 -18.65 3.15 -11.00
CA ILE A 141 -17.95 1.88 -11.27
C ILE A 141 -16.78 1.71 -10.30
N LEU A 142 -16.03 2.78 -10.05
CA LEU A 142 -14.82 2.73 -9.23
C LEU A 142 -15.11 2.64 -7.73
N ILE A 143 -16.25 3.17 -7.25
CA ILE A 143 -16.71 2.97 -5.87
C ILE A 143 -16.95 1.49 -5.59
N ASP A 144 -17.63 0.79 -6.49
CA ASP A 144 -17.95 -0.62 -6.30
C ASP A 144 -16.74 -1.55 -6.53
N ASP A 145 -15.96 -1.28 -7.57
CA ASP A 145 -14.98 -2.25 -8.07
C ASP A 145 -13.57 -1.97 -7.53
N CYS A 146 -13.15 -0.69 -7.51
CA CYS A 146 -11.79 -0.28 -7.17
C CYS A 146 -11.71 0.85 -6.13
N PRO A 147 -12.47 0.81 -5.02
CA PRO A 147 -12.56 1.93 -4.10
C PRO A 147 -11.22 2.28 -3.46
N ASN A 148 -10.36 1.29 -3.25
CA ASN A 148 -9.04 1.50 -2.66
C ASN A 148 -8.14 2.37 -3.53
N ILE A 149 -8.23 2.26 -4.87
CA ILE A 149 -7.35 3.01 -5.78
C ILE A 149 -7.71 4.49 -5.78
N CYS A 150 -8.99 4.81 -5.60
CA CYS A 150 -9.50 6.17 -5.77
C CYS A 150 -9.83 6.89 -4.47
N GLY A 151 -9.62 6.27 -3.31
CA GLY A 151 -9.97 6.90 -2.04
C GLY A 151 -11.48 6.84 -1.74
N PHE A 152 -12.20 5.83 -2.23
CA PHE A 152 -13.66 5.71 -2.08
C PHE A 152 -14.10 4.70 -1.02
N CYS A 153 -13.20 4.27 -0.14
CA CYS A 153 -13.53 3.30 0.91
C CYS A 153 -14.53 3.82 1.97
N MET A 154 -14.80 5.14 1.98
CA MET A 154 -15.81 5.77 2.84
C MET A 154 -16.97 6.40 2.04
N ALA A 155 -17.08 6.07 0.75
CA ALA A 155 -18.14 6.59 -0.11
C ALA A 155 -19.49 5.90 0.13
#